data_AF-A0A388P436-F1
#
_entry.id   AF-A0A388P436-F1
#
_cell.length_a   1.000
_cell.length_b   1.000
_cell.length_c   1.000
_cell.angle_alpha   90.00
_cell.angle_beta   90.00
_cell.angle_gamma   90.00
#
_symmetry.space_group_name_H-M   'P 1'
#
loop_
_entity.id
_entity.type
_entity.pdbx_description
1 polymer ?
#
loop_
_entity_poly.entity_id
_entity_poly.type
_entity_poly.pdbx_seq_one_letter_code
_entity_poly.pdbx_strand_id
1 'polypeptide(L)'
;MREDLPDWLGKPPLRGTDEWKVWLAKWRRYAKAELRDTAADDPDYDYGLLTVEERWQVALRLQVQGQIEAGRQNGPVPMSLVLGRKVSDLDHAGVVAWQVGRSVVSPIPDEAFTRALEWSNQRENPRRRRISHGIRYGFIAGLGGEAASPAWSSPDYVAAYEAAWELGNAIAIEGDPRG
;
A
#
# COMPACT_ATOMS: atom_id res chain seq x y z
N MET A 1 -13.11 11.51 -1.84
CA MET A 1 -12.78 12.95 -1.66
C MET A 1 -13.31 13.41 -0.32
N ARG A 2 -12.48 14.14 0.43
CA ARG A 2 -12.75 14.63 1.79
C ARG A 2 -14.02 15.48 1.88
N GLU A 3 -14.79 15.30 2.95
CA GLU A 3 -16.08 15.96 3.15
C GLU A 3 -15.98 17.29 3.92
N ASP A 4 -14.85 17.57 4.57
CA ASP A 4 -14.61 18.74 5.42
C ASP A 4 -13.93 19.91 4.66
N LEU A 5 -14.12 19.98 3.34
CA LEU A 5 -13.57 21.09 2.54
C LEU A 5 -14.22 22.42 2.94
N PRO A 6 -13.44 23.49 3.23
CA PRO A 6 -14.02 24.76 3.64
C PRO A 6 -14.90 25.40 2.55
N ASP A 7 -16.06 25.93 2.92
CA ASP A 7 -16.99 26.55 1.96
C ASP A 7 -16.35 27.67 1.13
N TRP A 8 -15.47 28.48 1.74
CA TRP A 8 -14.78 29.58 1.07
C TRP A 8 -13.83 29.13 -0.05
N LEU A 9 -13.39 27.87 -0.03
CA LEU A 9 -12.53 27.29 -1.06
C LEU A 9 -13.31 27.05 -2.35
N GLY A 10 -14.63 26.85 -2.25
CA GLY A 10 -15.50 26.50 -3.36
C GLY A 10 -15.27 25.07 -3.87
N LYS A 11 -16.11 24.64 -4.83
CA LYS A 11 -16.01 23.30 -5.42
C LYS A 11 -14.70 23.14 -6.22
N PRO A 12 -14.06 21.96 -6.15
CA PRO A 12 -12.87 21.68 -6.94
C PRO A 12 -13.17 21.78 -8.45
N PRO A 13 -12.39 22.55 -9.22
CA PRO A 13 -12.46 22.58 -10.68
C PRO A 13 -12.05 21.25 -11.32
N LEU A 14 -12.22 21.13 -12.64
CA LEU A 14 -11.75 19.98 -13.40
C LEU A 14 -10.23 19.84 -13.27
N ARG A 15 -9.77 18.62 -12.95
CA ARG A 15 -8.33 18.34 -12.77
C ARG A 15 -7.54 18.67 -14.02
N GLY A 16 -6.34 19.21 -13.83
CA GLY A 16 -5.41 19.54 -14.91
C GLY A 16 -5.60 20.92 -15.54
N THR A 17 -6.68 21.64 -15.23
CA THR A 17 -6.86 23.01 -15.70
C THR A 17 -6.08 24.03 -14.86
N ASP A 18 -5.94 25.25 -15.35
CA ASP A 18 -5.28 26.32 -14.61
C ASP A 18 -6.09 26.75 -13.38
N GLU A 19 -7.42 26.70 -13.46
CA GLU A 19 -8.31 26.91 -12.31
C GLU A 19 -8.07 25.86 -11.23
N TRP A 20 -7.89 24.59 -11.62
CA TRP A 20 -7.52 23.54 -10.67
C TRP A 20 -6.19 23.81 -9.99
N LYS A 21 -5.15 24.23 -10.72
CA LYS A 21 -3.84 24.55 -10.11
C LYS A 21 -3.96 25.67 -9.08
N VAL A 22 -4.72 26.72 -9.40
CA VAL A 22 -4.96 27.85 -8.48
C VAL A 22 -5.77 27.41 -7.26
N TRP A 23 -6.83 26.62 -7.47
CA TRP A 23 -7.65 26.07 -6.39
C TRP A 23 -6.82 25.16 -5.48
N LEU A 24 -6.05 24.25 -6.06
CA LEU A 24 -5.19 23.30 -5.36
C LEU A 24 -4.11 24.04 -4.54
N ALA A 25 -3.52 25.11 -5.08
CA ALA A 25 -2.56 25.92 -4.33
C ALA A 25 -3.18 26.56 -3.08
N LYS A 26 -4.43 27.04 -3.17
CA LYS A 26 -5.17 27.58 -2.01
C LYS A 26 -5.46 26.49 -0.98
N TRP A 27 -5.97 25.34 -1.43
CA TRP A 27 -6.19 24.17 -0.59
C TRP A 27 -4.93 23.76 0.16
N ARG A 28 -3.82 23.52 -0.56
CA ARG A 28 -2.55 23.05 0.02
C ARG A 28 -2.01 24.03 1.05
N ARG A 29 -2.17 25.34 0.83
CA ARG A 29 -1.78 26.36 1.81
C ARG A 29 -2.59 26.24 3.10
N TYR A 30 -3.91 26.12 2.98
CA TYR A 30 -4.80 25.94 4.14
C TYR A 30 -4.54 24.62 4.86
N ALA A 31 -4.47 23.50 4.14
CA ALA A 31 -4.24 22.18 4.71
C ALA A 31 -2.92 22.13 5.51
N LYS A 32 -1.86 22.77 5.03
CA LYS A 32 -0.60 22.86 5.76
C LYS A 32 -0.67 23.78 6.98
N ALA A 33 -1.21 24.97 6.82
CA ALA A 33 -1.18 25.99 7.88
C ALA A 33 -2.17 25.68 9.00
N GLU A 34 -3.41 25.34 8.64
CA GLU A 34 -4.52 25.23 9.58
C GLU A 34 -4.75 23.78 10.03
N LEU A 35 -4.72 22.82 9.09
CA LEU A 35 -4.94 21.41 9.40
C LEU A 35 -3.66 20.67 9.80
N ARG A 36 -2.49 21.27 9.57
CA ARG A 36 -1.16 20.64 9.75
C ARG A 36 -1.06 19.30 9.02
N ASP A 37 -1.70 19.20 7.87
CA ASP A 37 -1.80 17.98 7.10
C ASP A 37 -0.52 17.75 6.31
N THR A 38 0.25 16.74 6.72
CA THR A 38 1.54 16.41 6.08
C THR A 38 1.36 15.88 4.67
N ALA A 39 0.18 15.37 4.32
CA ALA A 39 -0.13 14.87 2.98
C ALA A 39 -0.48 15.98 1.98
N ALA A 40 -0.55 17.25 2.42
CA ALA A 40 -0.96 18.36 1.57
C ALA A 40 -0.03 18.59 0.36
N ASP A 41 1.23 18.17 0.43
CA ASP A 41 2.16 18.27 -0.70
C ASP A 41 2.39 16.92 -1.40
N ASP A 42 1.72 15.87 -0.95
CA ASP A 42 1.94 14.50 -1.40
C ASP A 42 0.92 14.11 -2.49
N PRO A 43 1.35 13.90 -3.75
CA PRO A 43 0.46 13.52 -4.84
C PRO A 43 -0.15 12.12 -4.67
N ASP A 44 0.49 11.18 -3.97
CA ASP A 44 -0.07 9.84 -3.73
C ASP A 44 -1.31 9.91 -2.83
N TYR A 45 -1.35 10.88 -1.93
CA TYR A 45 -2.49 11.18 -1.07
C TYR A 45 -3.41 12.25 -1.65
N ASP A 46 -3.36 12.44 -2.97
CA ASP A 46 -4.12 13.44 -3.71
C ASP A 46 -4.02 14.84 -3.07
N TYR A 47 -2.81 15.21 -2.66
CA TYR A 47 -2.51 16.47 -1.98
C TYR A 47 -3.37 16.68 -0.72
N GLY A 48 -3.69 15.60 0.00
CA GLY A 48 -4.50 15.62 1.21
C GLY A 48 -6.01 15.68 0.97
N LEU A 49 -6.48 15.52 -0.27
CA LEU A 49 -7.91 15.54 -0.60
C LEU A 49 -8.63 14.20 -0.37
N LEU A 50 -7.88 13.16 -0.01
CA LEU A 50 -8.43 11.85 0.31
C LEU A 50 -9.14 11.83 1.67
N THR A 51 -10.23 11.07 1.76
CA THR A 51 -10.89 10.70 3.03
C THR A 51 -9.95 9.85 3.89
N VAL A 52 -10.32 9.62 5.15
CA VAL A 52 -9.53 8.77 6.05
C VAL A 52 -9.38 7.34 5.50
N GLU A 53 -10.45 6.79 4.94
CA GLU A 53 -10.48 5.46 4.34
C GLU A 53 -9.64 5.38 3.05
N GLU A 54 -9.72 6.40 2.20
CA GLU A 54 -8.90 6.49 0.98
C GLU A 54 -7.41 6.63 1.33
N ARG A 55 -7.07 7.45 2.33
CA ARG A 55 -5.69 7.58 2.85
C ARG A 55 -5.16 6.26 3.40
N TRP A 56 -6.00 5.51 4.09
CA TRP A 56 -5.65 4.19 4.58
C TRP A 56 -5.30 3.23 3.44
N GLN A 57 -6.08 3.22 2.37
CA GLN A 57 -5.83 2.39 1.19
C GLN A 57 -4.52 2.77 0.48
N VAL A 58 -4.22 4.07 0.35
CA VAL A 58 -2.94 4.54 -0.18
C VAL A 58 -1.78 4.10 0.71
N ALA A 59 -1.89 4.30 2.03
CA ALA A 59 -0.87 3.85 2.98
C ALA A 59 -0.64 2.34 2.88
N LEU A 60 -1.72 1.56 2.72
CA LEU A 60 -1.64 0.11 2.55
C LEU A 60 -0.92 -0.28 1.26
N ARG A 61 -1.27 0.35 0.13
CA ARG A 61 -0.60 0.13 -1.16
C ARG A 61 0.90 0.41 -1.07
N LEU A 62 1.28 1.59 -0.57
CA LEU A 62 2.69 2.00 -0.45
C LEU A 62 3.46 1.07 0.50
N GLN A 63 2.84 0.67 1.62
CA GLN A 63 3.43 -0.27 2.56
C GLN A 63 3.65 -1.65 1.93
N VAL A 64 2.67 -2.17 1.19
CA VAL A 64 2.78 -3.46 0.49
C VAL A 64 3.90 -3.40 -0.55
N GLN A 65 3.91 -2.36 -1.37
CA GLN A 65 4.92 -2.21 -2.41
C GLN A 65 6.33 -2.11 -1.84
N GLY A 66 6.54 -1.20 -0.87
CA GLY A 66 7.84 -1.00 -0.25
C GLY A 66 8.37 -2.25 0.46
N GLN A 67 7.49 -3.03 1.09
CA GLN A 67 7.92 -4.22 1.82
C GLN A 67 8.15 -5.44 0.93
N ILE A 68 7.38 -5.64 -0.15
CA ILE A 68 7.69 -6.66 -1.16
C ILE A 68 9.09 -6.40 -1.73
N GLU A 69 9.36 -5.15 -2.12
CA GLU A 69 10.66 -4.79 -2.69
C GLU A 69 11.80 -4.97 -1.67
N ALA A 70 11.60 -4.55 -0.41
CA ALA A 70 12.57 -4.79 0.65
C ALA A 70 12.85 -6.29 0.86
N GLY A 71 11.81 -7.14 0.88
CA GLY A 71 11.96 -8.59 0.98
C GLY A 71 12.74 -9.17 -0.21
N ARG A 72 12.45 -8.71 -1.42
CA ARG A 72 13.13 -9.10 -2.67
C ARG A 72 14.61 -8.72 -2.66
N GLN A 73 14.95 -7.60 -2.05
CA GLN A 73 16.33 -7.14 -1.90
C GLN A 73 17.08 -7.78 -0.72
N ASN A 74 16.47 -8.77 -0.04
CA ASN A 74 17.00 -9.34 1.21
C ASN A 74 17.25 -8.27 2.28
N GLY A 75 16.39 -7.25 2.32
CA GLY A 75 16.40 -6.21 3.34
C GLY A 75 15.98 -6.74 4.71
N PRO A 76 16.25 -5.99 5.79
CA PRO A 76 15.86 -6.39 7.14
C PRO A 76 14.35 -6.56 7.25
N VAL A 77 13.93 -7.48 8.13
CA VAL A 77 12.52 -7.63 8.52
C VAL A 77 11.93 -6.31 9.04
N PRO A 78 10.63 -6.04 8.80
CA PRO A 78 10.00 -4.82 9.30
C PRO A 78 10.18 -4.64 10.81
N MET A 79 10.45 -3.41 11.25
CA MET A 79 10.67 -3.10 12.66
C MET A 79 9.49 -3.47 13.57
N SER A 80 8.28 -3.58 13.03
CA SER A 80 7.10 -4.08 13.75
C SER A 80 7.22 -5.54 14.21
N LEU A 81 8.05 -6.34 13.52
CA LEU A 81 8.43 -7.68 13.97
C LEU A 81 9.35 -7.63 15.19
N VAL A 82 10.19 -6.58 15.29
CA VAL A 82 11.23 -6.39 16.30
C VAL A 82 10.68 -5.70 17.56
N LEU A 83 9.75 -4.76 17.41
CA LEU A 83 9.19 -3.95 18.49
C LEU A 83 7.82 -4.49 18.92
N GLY A 84 7.74 -5.06 20.12
CA GLY A 84 6.51 -5.66 20.63
C GLY A 84 5.46 -4.66 21.15
N ARG A 85 4.19 -4.98 20.84
CA ARG A 85 2.94 -4.88 21.65
C ARG A 85 1.76 -4.09 21.07
N LYS A 86 1.96 -3.10 20.19
CA LYS A 86 0.85 -2.48 19.42
C LYS A 86 1.16 -2.56 17.94
N VAL A 87 0.41 -3.41 17.24
CA VAL A 87 0.63 -3.74 15.83
C VAL A 87 -0.58 -3.24 15.06
N SER A 88 -0.37 -2.25 14.20
CA SER A 88 -1.41 -1.76 13.28
C SER A 88 -1.70 -2.80 12.20
N ASP A 89 -2.82 -2.65 11.48
CA ASP A 89 -3.08 -3.51 10.32
C ASP A 89 -2.05 -3.26 9.20
N LEU A 90 -1.45 -2.06 9.11
CA LEU A 90 -0.35 -1.75 8.18
C LEU A 90 0.94 -2.48 8.56
N ASP A 91 1.25 -2.56 9.85
CA ASP A 91 2.42 -3.30 10.33
C ASP A 91 2.30 -4.79 9.98
N HIS A 92 1.10 -5.36 10.16
CA HIS A 92 0.82 -6.75 9.80
C HIS A 92 0.94 -6.96 8.29
N ALA A 93 0.32 -6.10 7.49
CA ALA A 93 0.41 -6.14 6.03
C ALA A 93 1.87 -6.05 5.55
N GLY A 94 2.66 -5.17 6.15
CA GLY A 94 4.08 -4.99 5.81
C GLY A 94 4.92 -6.24 6.07
N VAL A 95 4.70 -6.95 7.18
CA VAL A 95 5.40 -8.22 7.44
C VAL A 95 5.01 -9.27 6.41
N VAL A 96 3.74 -9.40 6.07
CA VAL A 96 3.28 -10.36 5.05
C VAL A 96 3.83 -10.02 3.67
N ALA A 97 3.84 -8.74 3.29
CA ALA A 97 4.43 -8.24 2.05
C ALA A 97 5.93 -8.53 1.97
N TRP A 98 6.67 -8.29 3.05
CA TRP A 98 8.09 -8.63 3.13
C TRP A 98 8.34 -10.12 2.92
N GLN A 99 7.52 -10.99 3.51
CA GLN A 99 7.65 -12.44 3.29
C GLN A 99 7.41 -12.84 1.83
N VAL A 100 6.41 -12.24 1.19
CA VAL A 100 6.12 -12.46 -0.23
C VAL A 100 7.31 -12.07 -1.09
N GLY A 101 7.89 -10.89 -0.87
CA GLY A 101 9.13 -10.47 -1.54
C GLY A 101 10.31 -11.42 -1.27
N ARG A 102 10.48 -11.82 0.00
CA ARG A 102 11.55 -12.73 0.44
C ARG A 102 11.47 -14.10 -0.25
N SER A 103 10.27 -14.60 -0.54
CA SER A 103 10.06 -15.89 -1.21
C SER A 103 10.56 -15.94 -2.66
N VAL A 104 10.75 -14.78 -3.31
CA VAL A 104 11.38 -14.70 -4.64
C VAL A 104 12.88 -15.02 -4.55
N VAL A 105 13.53 -14.64 -3.45
CA VAL A 105 14.99 -14.76 -3.28
C VAL A 105 15.41 -16.17 -2.91
N SER A 106 14.62 -16.84 -2.06
CA SER A 106 14.91 -18.19 -1.60
C SER A 106 13.62 -18.98 -1.43
N PRO A 107 13.54 -20.20 -2.01
CA PRO A 107 12.44 -21.13 -1.73
C PRO A 107 12.57 -21.80 -0.37
N ILE A 108 13.75 -21.71 0.28
CA ILE A 108 14.00 -22.28 1.60
C ILE A 108 13.78 -21.19 2.65
N PRO A 109 12.82 -21.37 3.58
CA PRO A 109 12.60 -20.44 4.68
C PRO A 109 13.82 -20.37 5.60
N ASP A 110 14.35 -19.17 5.81
CA ASP A 110 15.33 -18.90 6.86
C ASP A 110 14.63 -18.59 8.20
N GLU A 111 15.43 -18.37 9.25
CA GLU A 111 14.91 -18.07 10.59
C GLU A 111 14.08 -16.77 10.61
N ALA A 112 14.48 -15.78 9.81
CA ALA A 112 13.77 -14.50 9.71
C ALA A 112 12.38 -14.70 9.07
N PHE A 113 12.31 -15.45 7.97
CA PHE A 113 11.06 -15.81 7.31
C PHE A 113 10.14 -16.60 8.22
N THR A 114 10.67 -17.62 8.90
CA THR A 114 9.91 -18.49 9.81
C THR A 114 9.31 -17.67 10.95
N ARG A 115 10.12 -16.82 11.58
CA ARG A 115 9.67 -15.93 12.65
C ARG A 115 8.61 -14.93 12.17
N ALA A 116 8.77 -14.36 10.97
CA ALA A 116 7.76 -13.49 10.38
C ALA A 116 6.43 -14.23 10.18
N LEU A 117 6.46 -15.50 9.78
CA LEU A 117 5.27 -16.32 9.51
C LEU A 117 4.52 -16.64 10.79
N GLU A 118 5.24 -17.08 11.82
CA GLU A 118 4.67 -17.32 13.14
C GLU A 118 4.06 -16.04 13.71
N TRP A 119 4.78 -14.92 13.61
CA TRP A 119 4.32 -13.64 14.10
C TRP A 119 3.06 -13.16 13.37
N SER A 120 2.99 -13.32 12.05
CA SER A 120 1.82 -12.90 11.25
C SER A 120 0.61 -13.76 11.57
N ASN A 121 0.79 -15.08 11.70
CA ASN A 121 -0.28 -16.02 11.99
C ASN A 121 -0.89 -15.80 13.38
N GLN A 122 -0.06 -15.53 14.39
CA GLN A 122 -0.52 -15.23 15.76
C GLN A 122 -1.36 -13.95 15.86
N ARG A 123 -1.25 -13.06 14.89
CA ARG A 123 -1.87 -11.73 14.89
C ARG A 123 -3.00 -11.60 13.88
N GLU A 124 -3.43 -12.71 13.29
CA GLU A 124 -4.52 -12.74 12.33
C GLU A 124 -5.85 -12.31 12.95
N ASN A 125 -6.63 -11.59 12.16
CA ASN A 125 -8.02 -11.26 12.42
C ASN A 125 -8.78 -11.28 11.07
N PRO A 126 -10.12 -11.20 11.03
CA PRO A 126 -10.85 -11.30 9.77
C PRO A 126 -10.43 -10.29 8.70
N ARG A 127 -10.03 -9.07 9.09
CA ARG A 127 -9.56 -8.03 8.17
C ARG A 127 -8.15 -8.33 7.67
N ARG A 128 -7.21 -8.62 8.59
CA ARG A 128 -5.82 -8.99 8.29
C ARG A 128 -5.72 -10.22 7.40
N ARG A 129 -6.61 -11.19 7.58
CA ARG A 129 -6.65 -12.40 6.76
C ARG A 129 -6.99 -12.07 5.31
N ARG A 130 -7.95 -11.16 5.11
CA ARG A 130 -8.30 -10.68 3.76
C ARG A 130 -7.13 -9.92 3.15
N ILE A 131 -6.53 -8.98 3.87
CA ILE A 131 -5.37 -8.21 3.38
C ILE A 131 -4.22 -9.16 3.00
N SER A 132 -3.87 -10.09 3.88
CA SER A 132 -2.81 -11.08 3.64
C SER A 132 -3.09 -11.97 2.43
N HIS A 133 -4.34 -12.38 2.25
CA HIS A 133 -4.75 -13.09 1.05
C HIS A 133 -4.60 -12.22 -0.20
N GLY A 134 -5.01 -10.95 -0.14
CA GLY A 134 -4.86 -9.99 -1.22
C GLY A 134 -3.41 -9.85 -1.66
N ILE A 135 -2.49 -9.63 -0.71
CA ILE A 135 -1.05 -9.52 -0.97
C ILE A 135 -0.52 -10.77 -1.67
N ARG A 136 -0.75 -11.96 -1.08
CA ARG A 136 -0.20 -13.23 -1.60
C ARG A 136 -0.75 -13.56 -2.98
N TYR A 137 -2.07 -13.46 -3.14
CA TYR A 137 -2.75 -13.84 -4.37
C TYR A 137 -2.52 -12.83 -5.49
N GLY A 138 -2.51 -11.53 -5.16
CA GLY A 138 -2.15 -10.47 -6.09
C GLY A 138 -0.76 -10.67 -6.65
N PHE A 139 0.22 -10.90 -5.78
CA PHE A 139 1.60 -11.12 -6.20
C PHE A 139 1.76 -12.33 -7.14
N ILE A 140 1.13 -13.47 -6.81
CA ILE A 140 1.19 -14.68 -7.64
C ILE A 140 0.54 -14.45 -9.00
N ALA A 141 -0.65 -13.83 -9.02
CA ALA A 141 -1.34 -13.50 -10.28
C ALA A 141 -0.51 -12.53 -11.15
N GLY A 142 0.14 -11.54 -10.52
CA GLY A 142 1.06 -10.63 -11.20
C GLY A 142 2.26 -11.36 -11.80
N LEU A 143 2.91 -12.24 -11.04
CA LEU A 143 4.02 -13.07 -11.54
C LEU A 143 3.60 -13.97 -12.72
N GLY A 144 2.35 -14.42 -12.74
CA GLY A 144 1.78 -15.20 -13.84
C GLY A 144 1.44 -14.39 -15.10
N GLY A 145 1.52 -13.06 -15.05
CA GLY A 145 1.06 -12.18 -16.13
C GLY A 145 -0.46 -12.21 -16.33
N GLU A 146 -1.21 -12.64 -15.32
CA GLU A 146 -2.67 -12.73 -15.38
C GLU A 146 -3.29 -11.33 -15.25
N ALA A 147 -4.49 -11.12 -15.81
CA ALA A 147 -5.22 -9.88 -15.58
C ALA A 147 -5.54 -9.69 -14.08
N ALA A 148 -5.41 -8.46 -13.58
CA ALA A 148 -5.76 -8.13 -12.21
C ALA A 148 -7.26 -8.40 -11.96
N SER A 149 -7.55 -9.47 -11.21
CA SER A 149 -8.93 -9.91 -10.92
C SER A 149 -9.10 -10.23 -9.43
N PRO A 150 -9.31 -9.20 -8.58
CA PRO A 150 -9.47 -9.39 -7.14
C PRO A 150 -10.65 -10.29 -6.78
N ALA A 151 -10.43 -11.29 -5.91
CA ALA A 151 -11.47 -12.20 -5.45
C ALA A 151 -12.57 -11.56 -4.57
N TRP A 152 -12.28 -10.40 -3.95
CA TRP A 152 -13.23 -9.65 -3.13
C TRP A 152 -13.21 -8.17 -3.49
N SER A 153 -14.35 -7.50 -3.31
CA SER A 153 -14.54 -6.07 -3.59
C SER A 153 -14.27 -5.15 -2.40
N SER A 154 -13.86 -5.69 -1.24
CA SER A 154 -13.57 -4.84 -0.08
C SER A 154 -12.35 -3.95 -0.37
N PRO A 155 -12.41 -2.63 -0.11
CA PRO A 155 -11.37 -1.70 -0.55
C PRO A 155 -9.95 -2.07 -0.08
N ASP A 156 -9.79 -2.49 1.18
CA ASP A 156 -8.47 -2.91 1.70
C ASP A 156 -7.90 -4.13 0.97
N TYR A 157 -8.78 -5.06 0.56
CA TYR A 157 -8.36 -6.23 -0.20
C TYR A 157 -7.90 -5.85 -1.59
N VAL A 158 -8.69 -5.02 -2.28
CA VAL A 158 -8.39 -4.54 -3.63
C VAL A 158 -7.08 -3.79 -3.62
N ALA A 159 -6.91 -2.83 -2.70
CA ALA A 159 -5.67 -2.07 -2.57
C ALA A 159 -4.44 -2.96 -2.33
N ALA A 160 -4.54 -3.95 -1.45
CA ALA A 160 -3.44 -4.88 -1.19
C ALA A 160 -3.16 -5.83 -2.36
N TYR A 161 -4.20 -6.30 -3.05
CA TYR A 161 -4.10 -7.19 -4.20
C TYR A 161 -3.45 -6.48 -5.39
N GLU A 162 -3.96 -5.30 -5.76
CA GLU A 162 -3.46 -4.53 -6.90
C GLU A 162 -2.01 -4.09 -6.66
N ALA A 163 -1.68 -3.61 -5.45
CA ALA A 163 -0.32 -3.25 -5.08
C ALA A 163 0.67 -4.41 -5.28
N ALA A 164 0.29 -5.61 -4.85
CA ALA A 164 1.12 -6.79 -4.98
C ALA A 164 1.16 -7.33 -6.41
N TRP A 165 0.03 -7.28 -7.12
CA TRP A 165 -0.09 -7.66 -8.53
C TRP A 165 0.80 -6.79 -9.41
N GLU A 166 0.80 -5.47 -9.22
CA GLU A 166 1.64 -4.54 -9.98
C GLU A 166 3.13 -4.90 -9.88
N LEU A 167 3.61 -5.20 -8.67
CA LEU A 167 5.00 -5.60 -8.47
C LEU A 167 5.30 -6.99 -9.02
N GLY A 168 4.40 -7.97 -8.82
CA GLY A 168 4.57 -9.30 -9.40
C GLY A 168 4.66 -9.23 -10.94
N ASN A 169 3.79 -8.45 -11.56
CA ASN A 169 3.77 -8.25 -13.01
C ASN A 169 5.02 -7.51 -13.51
N ALA A 170 5.48 -6.48 -12.79
CA ALA A 170 6.73 -5.80 -13.11
C ALA A 170 7.93 -6.77 -13.09
N ILE A 171 8.03 -7.62 -12.06
CA ILE A 171 9.08 -8.64 -11.96
C ILE A 171 8.99 -9.65 -13.12
N ALA A 172 7.79 -10.07 -13.49
CA ALA A 172 7.59 -10.97 -14.63
C ALA A 172 8.06 -10.34 -15.95
N ILE A 173 7.74 -9.07 -16.17
CA ILE A 173 8.19 -8.31 -17.36
C ILE A 173 9.70 -8.16 -17.37
N GLU A 174 10.32 -7.74 -16.25
CA GLU A 174 11.78 -7.60 -16.13
C GLU A 174 12.51 -8.94 -16.36
N GLY A 175 11.87 -10.06 -16.03
CA GLY A 175 12.40 -11.40 -16.23
C GLY A 175 12.14 -12.02 -17.60
N ASP A 176 11.32 -11.41 -18.48
CA ASP A 176 11.01 -11.98 -19.80
C ASP A 176 12.22 -11.85 -20.74
N PRO A 177 12.79 -12.96 -21.26
CA PRO A 177 13.94 -12.91 -22.16
C PRO A 177 13.63 -12.29 -23.53
N ARG A 178 12.36 -11.98 -23.84
CA ARG A 178 11.94 -11.47 -25.16
C ARG A 178 11.92 -9.95 -25.27
N GLY A 179 11.77 -9.22 -24.15
CA GLY A 179 11.62 -7.76 -24.14
C GLY A 179 10.28 -7.26 -24.66
#